data_AF-A0A6A7LTG9-F1
#
_entry.id   AF-A0A6A7LTG9-F1
#
_cell.length_a   1.000
_cell.length_b   1.000
_cell.length_c   1.000
_cell.angle_alpha   90.00
_cell.angle_beta   90.00
_cell.angle_gamma   90.00
#
_symmetry.space_group_name_H-M   'P 1'
#
loop_
_entity.id
_entity.type
_entity.pdbx_description
1 polymer ?
#
loop_
_entity_poly.entity_id
_entity_poly.type
_entity_poly.pdbx_seq_one_letter_code
_entity_poly.pdbx_strand_id
1 'polypeptide(L)'
;MERNLGIPQLPQKLSDYIRQHTLWGFMYDPYGVKLRNEIGVGNLIWGNDFAHAQGDWPESREIIDEIMDGVPEDERYRVVAGNASEFFHLTTAIA
;
A
#
# COMPACT_ATOMS: atom_id res chain seq x y z
N MET A 1 26.75 -1.56 14.92
CA MET A 1 26.47 -0.21 15.45
C MET A 1 25.70 -0.40 16.75
N GLU A 2 26.42 -0.72 17.82
CA GLU A 2 25.84 -0.97 19.14
C GLU A 2 25.33 0.37 19.69
N ARG A 3 24.02 0.49 19.91
CA ARG A 3 23.40 1.73 20.40
C ARG A 3 23.61 1.82 21.92
N ASN A 4 24.46 2.75 22.35
CA ASN A 4 24.70 3.18 23.75
C ASN A 4 23.47 3.82 24.44
N LEU A 5 22.26 3.30 24.22
CA LEU A 5 21.01 3.88 24.74
C LEU A 5 20.33 3.01 25.82
N GLY A 6 20.92 1.86 26.20
CA GLY A 6 20.33 0.93 27.17
C GLY A 6 19.04 0.25 26.68
N ILE A 7 18.72 0.36 25.39
CA ILE A 7 17.53 -0.26 24.78
C ILE A 7 17.91 -1.69 24.34
N PRO A 8 17.15 -2.73 24.75
CA PRO A 8 17.37 -4.09 24.30
C PRO A 8 17.29 -4.21 22.78
N GLN A 9 18.09 -5.10 22.20
CA GLN A 9 17.99 -5.42 20.79
C GLN A 9 16.66 -6.10 20.50
N LEU A 10 15.98 -5.68 19.43
CA LEU A 10 14.75 -6.31 18.98
C LEU A 10 15.05 -7.70 18.36
N PRO A 11 14.15 -8.69 18.53
CA PRO A 11 14.38 -10.06 18.07
C PRO A 11 14.34 -10.24 16.55
N GLN A 12 13.77 -9.28 15.80
CA GLN A 12 13.71 -9.32 14.34
C GLN A 12 14.33 -8.07 13.72
N LYS A 13 14.58 -8.08 12.40
CA LYS A 13 15.03 -6.87 11.70
C LYS A 13 13.89 -5.87 11.62
N LEU A 14 14.23 -4.58 11.57
CA LEU A 14 13.24 -3.51 11.37
C LEU A 14 12.37 -3.75 10.13
N SER A 15 12.97 -4.24 9.03
CA SER A 15 12.25 -4.57 7.81
C SER A 15 11.16 -5.63 8.01
N ASP A 16 11.37 -6.57 8.93
CA ASP A 16 10.44 -7.68 9.16
C ASP A 16 9.21 -7.16 9.91
N TYR A 17 9.42 -6.30 10.92
CA TYR A 17 8.34 -5.62 11.60
C TYR A 17 7.50 -4.74 10.66
N ILE A 18 8.16 -3.98 9.78
CA ILE A 18 7.45 -3.13 8.81
C ILE A 18 6.58 -3.99 7.88
N ARG A 19 7.13 -5.10 7.34
CA ARG A 19 6.36 -6.01 6.48
C ARG A 19 5.20 -6.69 7.19
N GLN A 20 5.32 -6.98 8.48
CA GLN A 20 4.29 -7.67 9.27
C GLN A 20 3.18 -6.74 9.77
N HIS A 21 3.47 -5.46 9.96
CA HIS A 21 2.60 -4.57 10.75
C HIS A 21 2.29 -3.23 10.10
N THR A 22 2.70 -3.00 8.85
CA THR A 22 2.50 -1.71 8.18
C THR A 22 1.89 -1.89 6.79
N LEU A 23 0.97 -0.98 6.46
CA LEU A 23 0.52 -0.72 5.10
C LEU A 23 1.05 0.65 4.66
N TRP A 24 1.39 0.76 3.38
CA TRP A 24 1.86 1.96 2.73
C TRP A 24 0.78 2.53 1.83
N GLY A 25 0.27 3.70 2.22
CA GLY A 25 -0.71 4.46 1.47
C GLY A 25 -0.07 5.29 0.35
N PHE A 26 -0.71 5.33 -0.81
CA PHE A 26 -0.29 6.16 -1.95
C PHE A 26 -1.48 6.64 -2.80
N MET A 27 -1.24 7.69 -3.60
CA MET A 27 -2.14 8.27 -4.62
C MET A 27 -1.55 7.98 -6.01
N TYR A 28 -1.09 9.01 -6.74
CA TYR A 28 -0.26 8.86 -7.94
C TYR A 28 1.20 8.53 -7.58
N ASP A 29 1.59 7.26 -7.68
CA ASP A 29 2.99 6.82 -7.55
C ASP A 29 3.33 5.65 -8.49
N PRO A 30 3.61 5.92 -9.79
CA PRO A 30 3.95 4.88 -10.75
C PRO A 30 5.29 4.18 -10.42
N TYR A 31 6.18 4.80 -9.64
CA TYR A 31 7.43 4.17 -9.24
C TYR A 31 7.22 3.20 -8.07
N GLY A 32 6.38 3.57 -7.09
CA GLY A 32 5.93 2.68 -6.02
C GLY A 32 5.27 1.42 -6.58
N VAL A 33 4.41 1.55 -7.58
CA VAL A 33 3.78 0.39 -8.26
C VAL A 33 4.81 -0.49 -8.97
N LYS A 34 5.82 0.10 -9.64
CA LYS A 34 6.92 -0.67 -10.24
C LYS A 34 7.73 -1.45 -9.20
N LEU A 35 7.87 -0.91 -8.00
CA LEU A 35 8.62 -1.50 -6.88
C LEU A 35 7.75 -2.37 -5.95
N ARG A 36 6.47 -2.59 -6.26
CA ARG A 36 5.52 -3.30 -5.40
C ARG A 36 5.99 -4.68 -4.91
N ASN A 37 6.79 -5.39 -5.72
CA ASN A 37 7.30 -6.72 -5.34
C ASN A 37 8.40 -6.64 -4.27
N GLU A 38 9.18 -5.55 -4.27
CA GLU A 38 10.21 -5.30 -3.25
C GLU A 38 9.60 -4.78 -1.94
N ILE A 39 8.54 -3.95 -2.07
CA ILE A 39 7.76 -3.43 -0.95
C ILE A 39 6.92 -4.54 -0.30
N GLY A 40 6.32 -5.39 -1.13
CA GLY A 40 5.30 -6.36 -0.80
C GLY A 40 3.92 -5.90 -1.29
N VAL A 41 3.33 -6.62 -2.25
CA VAL A 41 2.01 -6.31 -2.82
C VAL A 41 0.93 -6.27 -1.73
N GLY A 42 1.02 -7.16 -0.72
CA GLY A 42 0.12 -7.18 0.43
C GLY A 42 0.26 -6.00 1.40
N ASN A 43 1.27 -5.16 1.21
CA ASN A 43 1.57 -4.02 2.08
C ASN A 43 1.23 -2.67 1.44
N LEU A 44 0.65 -2.62 0.25
CA LEU A 44 0.28 -1.37 -0.43
C LEU A 44 -1.23 -1.12 -0.37
N ILE A 45 -1.64 0.13 -0.13
CA ILE A 45 -3.05 0.55 -0.24
C ILE A 45 -3.14 1.84 -1.05
N TRP A 46 -4.01 1.87 -2.05
CA TRP A 46 -4.31 3.09 -2.79
C TRP A 46 -5.43 3.88 -2.09
N GLY A 47 -5.39 5.21 -2.18
CA GLY A 47 -6.49 6.09 -1.78
C GLY A 47 -6.40 7.43 -2.51
N ASN A 48 -7.52 8.11 -2.74
CA ASN A 48 -7.58 9.33 -3.56
C ASN A 48 -7.44 10.66 -2.81
N ASP A 49 -7.35 10.65 -1.48
CA ASP A 49 -7.24 11.83 -0.62
C ASP A 49 -8.31 12.92 -0.86
N PHE A 50 -9.55 12.52 -1.17
CA PHE A 50 -10.65 13.48 -1.30
C PHE A 50 -10.90 14.21 0.03
N ALA A 51 -11.08 15.54 0.06
CA ALA A 51 -11.25 16.50 -1.04
C ALA A 51 -10.01 17.39 -1.26
N HIS A 52 -8.82 16.91 -0.93
CA HIS A 52 -7.61 17.72 -1.06
C HIS A 52 -7.30 18.02 -2.53
N ALA A 53 -6.72 19.20 -2.78
CA ALA A 53 -6.37 19.66 -4.13
C ALA A 53 -5.26 18.82 -4.79
N GLN A 54 -4.51 18.07 -3.99
CA GLN A 54 -3.50 17.11 -4.46
C GLN A 54 -4.10 15.73 -4.76
N GLY A 55 -5.36 15.49 -4.41
CA GLY A 55 -6.04 14.22 -4.61
C GLY A 55 -6.46 14.00 -6.06
N ASP A 56 -6.73 12.75 -6.39
CA ASP A 56 -6.99 12.28 -7.75
C ASP A 56 -8.49 12.32 -8.11
N TRP A 57 -9.32 13.07 -7.39
CA TRP A 57 -10.76 13.16 -7.65
C TRP A 57 -11.06 14.33 -8.61
N PRO A 58 -11.99 14.17 -9.59
CA PRO A 58 -12.82 13.01 -9.88
C PRO A 58 -12.20 11.93 -10.81
N GLU A 59 -10.98 12.12 -11.29
CA GLU A 59 -10.34 11.30 -12.33
C GLU A 59 -9.70 9.98 -11.81
N SER A 60 -10.05 9.56 -10.59
CA SER A 60 -9.31 8.52 -9.87
C SER A 60 -9.22 7.20 -10.61
N ARG A 61 -10.25 6.83 -11.39
CA ARG A 61 -10.25 5.59 -12.18
C ARG A 61 -9.23 5.62 -13.31
N GLU A 62 -9.15 6.74 -14.03
CA GLU A 62 -8.21 6.93 -15.13
C GLU A 62 -6.77 6.89 -14.63
N ILE A 63 -6.51 7.53 -13.48
CA ILE A 63 -5.21 7.51 -12.83
C ILE A 63 -4.84 6.08 -12.41
N ILE A 64 -5.73 5.33 -11.75
CA ILE A 64 -5.46 3.93 -11.38
C ILE A 64 -5.14 3.09 -12.63
N ASP A 65 -5.87 3.29 -13.72
CA ASP A 65 -5.62 2.57 -14.98
C ASP A 65 -4.23 2.87 -15.56
N GLU A 66 -3.80 4.14 -15.50
CA GLU A 66 -2.45 4.53 -15.91
C GLU A 66 -1.37 3.88 -15.03
N ILE A 67 -1.47 4.04 -13.70
CA ILE A 67 -0.40 3.62 -12.80
C ILE A 67 -0.31 2.10 -12.62
N MET A 68 -1.41 1.37 -12.84
CA MET A 68 -1.48 -0.09 -12.72
C MET A 68 -1.38 -0.81 -14.06
N ASP A 69 -1.03 -0.11 -15.15
CA ASP A 69 -0.85 -0.74 -16.46
C ASP A 69 0.20 -1.87 -16.40
N GLY A 70 -0.14 -3.03 -16.94
CA GLY A 70 0.69 -4.24 -16.91
C GLY A 70 0.82 -4.94 -15.55
N VAL A 71 0.14 -4.47 -14.49
CA VAL A 71 0.07 -5.19 -13.20
C VAL A 71 -0.96 -6.32 -13.32
N PRO A 72 -0.64 -7.55 -12.88
CA PRO A 72 -1.61 -8.66 -12.82
C PRO A 72 -2.89 -8.28 -12.08
N GLU A 73 -4.04 -8.78 -12.55
CA GLU A 73 -5.35 -8.38 -12.04
C GLU A 73 -5.54 -8.68 -10.54
N ASP A 74 -5.00 -9.80 -10.06
CA ASP A 74 -5.04 -10.20 -8.65
C ASP A 74 -4.21 -9.25 -7.77
N GLU A 75 -3.01 -8.89 -8.23
CA GLU A 75 -2.17 -7.89 -7.54
C GLU A 75 -2.83 -6.51 -7.56
N ARG A 76 -3.41 -6.11 -8.71
CA ARG A 76 -4.16 -4.86 -8.83
C ARG A 76 -5.32 -4.81 -7.85
N TYR A 77 -6.09 -5.89 -7.75
CA TYR A 77 -7.16 -6.01 -6.77
C TYR A 77 -6.64 -5.85 -5.34
N ARG A 78 -5.55 -6.56 -4.97
CA ARG A 78 -4.94 -6.42 -3.63
C ARG A 78 -4.60 -4.97 -3.31
N VAL A 79 -3.91 -4.27 -4.20
CA VAL A 79 -3.42 -2.90 -3.97
C VAL A 79 -4.56 -1.87 -3.91
N VAL A 80 -5.53 -1.96 -4.83
CA VAL A 80 -6.58 -0.94 -4.98
C VAL A 80 -7.73 -1.14 -3.98
N ALA A 81 -8.01 -2.38 -3.57
CA ALA A 81 -9.19 -2.66 -2.74
C ALA A 81 -8.97 -3.77 -1.69
N GLY A 82 -8.33 -4.88 -2.05
CA GLY A 82 -8.26 -6.09 -1.24
C GLY A 82 -7.54 -5.90 0.10
N ASN A 83 -6.35 -5.27 0.09
CA ASN A 83 -5.57 -5.01 1.30
C ASN A 83 -6.33 -4.09 2.27
N ALA A 84 -6.96 -3.03 1.75
CA ALA A 84 -7.78 -2.13 2.56
C ALA A 84 -9.01 -2.85 3.13
N SER A 85 -9.69 -3.66 2.31
CA SER A 85 -10.86 -4.43 2.74
C SER A 85 -10.53 -5.40 3.86
N GLU A 86 -9.41 -6.12 3.75
CA GLU A 86 -8.91 -7.03 4.78
C GLU A 86 -8.54 -6.29 6.08
N PHE A 87 -7.75 -5.22 5.97
CA PHE A 87 -7.25 -4.46 7.11
C PHE A 87 -8.35 -3.74 7.89
N PHE A 88 -9.29 -3.12 7.19
CA PHE A 88 -10.42 -2.42 7.82
C PHE A 88 -11.62 -3.32 8.11
N HIS A 89 -11.50 -4.63 7.85
CA HIS A 89 -12.57 -5.62 8.02
C HIS A 89 -13.87 -5.22 7.30
N LEU A 90 -13.73 -4.65 6.10
CA LEU A 90 -14.87 -4.26 5.29
C LEU A 90 -15.51 -5.52 4.71
N THR A 91 -16.82 -5.67 4.93
CA THR A 91 -17.57 -6.71 4.24
C THR A 91 -17.56 -6.37 2.76
N THR A 92 -17.00 -7.25 1.92
CA THR A 92 -17.15 -7.14 0.48
C THR A 92 -18.62 -7.37 0.19
N ALA A 93 -19.42 -6.32 0.12
CA ALA A 93 -20.76 -6.41 -0.42
C ALA A 93 -20.59 -6.83 -1.87
N ILE A 94 -20.83 -8.10 -2.15
CA ILE A 94 -20.88 -8.64 -3.50
C ILE A 94 -22.07 -7.92 -4.16
N ALA A 95 -21.76 -7.04 -5.11
CA ALA A 95 -22.71 -6.50 -6.07
C ALA A 95 -22.56 -7.26 -7.38
#